data_AF-J3MY70-F1
#
_entry.id   AF-J3MY70-F1
#
_cell.length_a   1.000
_cell.length_b   1.000
_cell.length_c   1.000
_cell.angle_alpha   90.00
_cell.angle_beta   90.00
_cell.angle_gamma   90.00
#
_symmetry.space_group_name_H-M   'P 1'
#
loop_
_entity.id
_entity.type
_entity.pdbx_description
1 polymer ?
#
loop_
_entity_poly.entity_id
_entity_poly.type
_entity_poly.pdbx_seq_one_letter_code
_entity_poly.pdbx_strand_id
1 'polypeptide(L)'
;MEPHMEEVVFDSSFFRIYKNGNVHRLYRPPIVAAGVDDATGVVSKDVVLDTGTGLFVRVYLPKGQEPGKKLPLLVYFHGGGFIIESADSATYHNYLNAVAAVAGVLVVSVNYRLAPENPLPAGYEDSWAALLWAVSRKDDWLAEHGDTARVFVAGDSAGGNILYLD
;
A
#
# COMPACT_ATOMS: atom_id res chain seq x y z
N MET A 1 9.49 -26.99 27.20
CA MET A 1 8.92 -26.29 26.03
C MET A 1 7.45 -26.60 26.05
N GLU A 2 6.59 -25.63 26.38
CA GLU A 2 5.16 -25.93 26.58
C GLU A 2 4.50 -26.28 25.23
N PRO A 3 3.92 -27.49 25.08
CA PRO A 3 3.41 -27.98 23.80
C PRO A 3 2.18 -27.20 23.28
N HIS A 4 1.64 -26.28 24.08
CA HIS A 4 0.44 -25.50 23.76
C HIS A 4 0.74 -24.17 23.03
N MET A 5 2.00 -23.73 22.99
CA MET A 5 2.36 -22.44 22.37
C MET A 5 2.43 -22.50 20.83
N GLU A 6 2.58 -23.71 20.26
CA GLU A 6 2.56 -23.94 18.81
C GLU A 6 1.18 -24.40 18.30
N GLU A 7 0.15 -24.32 19.14
CA GLU A 7 -1.23 -24.62 18.75
C GLU A 7 -1.71 -23.60 17.70
N VAL A 8 -2.07 -24.08 16.52
CA VAL A 8 -2.62 -23.26 15.43
C VAL A 8 -4.09 -22.97 15.72
N VAL A 9 -4.45 -21.70 15.83
CA VAL A 9 -5.84 -21.23 16.05
C VAL A 9 -6.53 -20.80 14.76
N PHE A 10 -5.75 -20.51 13.71
CA PHE A 10 -6.25 -20.26 12.36
C PHE A 10 -5.25 -20.80 11.35
N ASP A 11 -5.74 -21.59 10.38
CA ASP A 11 -4.94 -22.16 9.31
C ASP A 11 -5.58 -21.85 7.95
N SER A 12 -4.75 -21.37 7.02
CA SER A 12 -5.14 -21.09 5.64
C SER A 12 -3.94 -21.34 4.72
N SER A 13 -4.18 -21.36 3.42
CA SER A 13 -3.09 -21.44 2.42
C SER A 13 -2.18 -20.21 2.43
N PHE A 14 -2.59 -19.11 3.07
CA PHE A 14 -1.86 -17.83 3.04
C PHE A 14 -1.05 -17.58 4.31
N PHE A 15 -1.59 -17.93 5.47
CA PHE A 15 -0.93 -17.74 6.76
C PHE A 15 -1.55 -18.65 7.83
N ARG A 16 -0.76 -18.87 8.88
CA ARG A 16 -1.18 -19.52 10.14
C ARG A 16 -1.06 -18.56 11.30
N ILE A 17 -2.05 -18.54 12.17
CA ILE A 17 -2.01 -17.82 13.45
C ILE A 17 -1.93 -18.85 14.57
N TYR A 18 -0.99 -18.65 15.48
CA TYR A 18 -0.77 -19.49 16.64
C TYR A 18 -1.41 -18.87 17.88
N LYS A 19 -1.76 -19.71 18.86
CA LYS A 19 -2.40 -19.29 20.11
C LYS A 19 -1.58 -18.26 20.91
N ASN A 20 -0.26 -18.27 20.74
CA ASN A 20 0.65 -17.31 21.35
C ASN A 20 0.69 -15.94 20.62
N GLY A 21 -0.10 -15.75 19.57
CA GLY A 21 -0.16 -14.53 18.77
C GLY A 21 0.82 -14.48 17.60
N ASN A 22 1.72 -15.45 17.47
CA ASN A 22 2.64 -15.49 16.33
C ASN A 22 1.86 -15.74 15.04
N VAL A 23 2.32 -15.12 13.96
CA VAL A 23 1.84 -15.41 12.60
C VAL A 23 2.96 -16.00 11.76
N HIS A 24 2.65 -17.05 11.03
CA HIS A 24 3.51 -17.55 9.96
C HIS A 24 2.85 -17.24 8.62
N ARG A 25 3.36 -16.20 7.94
CA ARG A 25 2.94 -15.82 6.59
C ARG A 25 3.56 -16.81 5.58
N LEU A 26 2.71 -17.68 5.01
CA LEU A 26 3.09 -18.72 4.05
C LEU A 26 3.10 -18.18 2.62
N TYR A 27 2.16 -17.28 2.32
CA TYR A 27 2.13 -16.55 1.07
C TYR A 27 2.95 -15.28 1.19
N ARG A 28 4.03 -15.22 0.41
CA ARG A 28 4.95 -14.08 0.33
C ARG A 28 5.24 -13.81 -1.14
N PRO A 29 4.45 -12.95 -1.80
CA PRO A 29 4.79 -12.51 -3.14
C PRO A 29 6.20 -11.90 -3.14
N PRO A 30 6.97 -12.04 -4.23
CA PRO A 30 8.25 -11.36 -4.35
C PRO A 30 8.10 -9.87 -4.12
N ILE A 31 9.06 -9.27 -3.42
CA ILE A 31 9.14 -7.81 -3.30
C ILE A 31 9.83 -7.26 -4.55
N VAL A 32 9.27 -6.19 -5.10
CA VAL A 32 9.81 -5.49 -6.26
C VAL A 32 10.37 -4.15 -5.79
N ALA A 33 11.59 -3.82 -6.20
CA ALA A 33 12.16 -2.50 -5.91
C ALA A 33 11.41 -1.41 -6.68
N ALA A 34 11.29 -0.22 -6.09
CA ALA A 34 10.81 0.93 -6.81
C ALA A 34 11.78 1.29 -7.95
N GLY A 35 11.25 1.78 -9.06
CA GLY A 35 12.03 2.07 -10.25
C GLY A 35 11.17 2.26 -11.50
N VAL A 36 11.81 2.15 -12.66
CA VAL A 36 11.13 2.20 -13.95
C VAL A 36 10.59 0.82 -14.28
N ASP A 37 9.30 0.73 -14.57
CA ASP A 37 8.69 -0.46 -15.14
C ASP A 37 8.81 -0.42 -16.67
N ASP A 38 9.48 -1.41 -17.26
CA ASP A 38 9.74 -1.41 -18.71
C ASP A 38 8.48 -1.60 -19.56
N ALA A 39 7.49 -2.32 -19.02
CA ALA A 39 6.26 -2.65 -19.74
C ALA A 39 5.32 -1.44 -19.90
N THR A 40 5.19 -0.64 -18.83
CA THR A 40 4.28 0.51 -18.78
C THR A 40 5.01 1.85 -18.91
N GLY A 41 6.32 1.86 -18.65
CA GLY A 41 7.14 3.04 -18.55
C GLY A 41 6.90 3.87 -17.28
N VAL A 42 6.03 3.43 -16.37
CA VAL A 42 5.77 4.12 -15.09
C VAL A 42 7.06 4.14 -14.26
N VAL A 43 7.32 5.25 -13.58
CA VAL A 43 8.43 5.37 -12.64
C VAL A 43 7.85 5.39 -11.23
N SER A 44 8.43 4.61 -10.33
CA SER A 44 8.02 4.55 -8.93
C SER A 44 9.14 4.90 -7.96
N LYS A 45 8.77 5.40 -6.79
CA LYS A 45 9.67 5.64 -5.65
C LYS A 45 8.98 5.33 -4.33
N ASP A 46 9.76 4.95 -3.32
CA ASP A 46 9.27 4.77 -1.96
C ASP A 46 9.54 6.02 -1.12
N VAL A 47 8.58 6.41 -0.28
CA VAL A 47 8.70 7.52 0.66
C VAL A 47 8.30 7.04 2.04
N VAL A 48 9.25 7.07 2.98
CA VAL A 48 8.99 6.74 4.38
C VAL A 48 8.30 7.91 5.06
N LEU A 49 7.12 7.66 5.63
CA LEU A 49 6.33 8.67 6.32
C LEU A 49 6.61 8.68 7.82
N ASP A 50 6.87 7.51 8.40
CA ASP A 50 7.19 7.34 9.81
C ASP A 50 8.14 6.13 10.01
N THR A 51 9.34 6.42 10.51
CA THR A 51 10.38 5.40 10.77
C THR A 51 10.09 4.56 12.02
N GLY A 52 9.29 5.07 12.97
CA GLY A 52 8.94 4.36 14.20
C GLY A 52 7.92 3.24 13.96
N THR A 53 6.97 3.48 13.05
CA THR A 53 5.96 2.49 12.64
C THR A 53 6.35 1.69 11.41
N GLY A 54 7.33 2.18 10.63
CA GLY A 54 7.68 1.62 9.33
C GLY A 54 6.67 1.99 8.23
N LEU A 55 5.79 2.95 8.47
CA LEU A 55 4.83 3.43 7.48
C LEU A 55 5.57 4.09 6.32
N PHE A 56 5.36 3.56 5.12
CA PHE A 56 5.82 4.15 3.88
C PHE A 56 4.74 4.06 2.81
N VAL A 57 4.94 4.82 1.74
CA VAL A 57 4.12 4.74 0.54
C VAL A 57 5.00 4.53 -0.68
N ARG A 58 4.48 3.85 -1.70
CA ARG A 58 5.06 3.83 -3.03
C ARG A 58 4.28 4.76 -3.95
N VAL A 59 4.97 5.73 -4.53
CA VAL A 59 4.39 6.71 -5.47
C VAL A 59 4.69 6.26 -6.90
N TYR A 60 3.70 6.27 -7.78
CA TYR A 60 3.81 5.87 -9.19
C TYR A 60 3.46 7.03 -10.11
N LEU A 61 4.43 7.43 -10.94
CA LEU A 61 4.30 8.50 -11.92
C LEU A 61 4.25 7.88 -13.33
N PRO A 62 3.12 7.97 -14.05
CA PRO A 62 3.06 7.51 -15.45
C PRO A 62 3.95 8.37 -16.36
N LYS A 63 4.17 7.97 -17.61
CA LYS A 63 4.89 8.80 -18.59
C LYS A 63 3.96 9.77 -19.32
N GLY A 64 4.55 10.76 -19.98
CA GLY A 64 3.87 11.57 -20.99
C GLY A 64 2.97 12.66 -20.44
N GLN A 65 3.25 13.21 -19.25
CA GLN A 65 2.55 14.39 -18.79
C GLN A 65 2.86 15.58 -19.71
N GLU A 66 1.80 16.24 -20.17
CA GLU A 66 1.93 17.57 -20.77
C GLU A 66 2.48 18.55 -19.72
N PRO A 67 3.49 19.37 -20.04
CA PRO A 67 4.01 20.36 -19.11
C PRO A 67 2.89 21.23 -18.53
N GLY A 68 2.85 21.34 -17.20
CA GLY A 68 1.84 22.13 -16.48
C GLY A 68 0.50 21.43 -16.22
N LYS A 69 0.26 20.24 -16.80
CA LYS A 69 -0.97 19.47 -16.55
C LYS A 69 -0.78 18.52 -15.37
N LYS A 70 -1.53 18.76 -14.31
CA LYS A 70 -1.57 17.89 -13.12
C LYS A 70 -2.50 16.70 -13.34
N LEU A 71 -2.09 15.55 -12.81
CA LEU A 71 -2.80 14.28 -12.86
C LEU A 71 -3.72 14.14 -11.65
N PRO A 72 -4.89 13.48 -11.79
CA PRO A 72 -5.64 13.02 -10.62
C PRO A 72 -4.75 12.17 -9.71
N LEU A 73 -5.00 12.28 -8.41
CA LEU A 73 -4.33 11.50 -7.38
C LEU A 73 -5.18 10.29 -7.01
N LEU A 74 -4.59 9.11 -7.02
CA LEU A 74 -5.19 7.88 -6.49
C LEU A 74 -4.42 7.44 -5.24
N VAL A 75 -5.05 7.45 -4.08
CA VAL A 75 -4.50 6.81 -2.87
C VAL A 75 -5.05 5.39 -2.80
N TYR A 76 -4.18 4.39 -2.81
CA TYR A 76 -4.54 2.98 -2.88
C TYR A 76 -4.13 2.23 -1.61
N PHE A 77 -5.05 1.45 -1.05
CA PHE A 77 -4.79 0.54 0.06
C PHE A 77 -4.87 -0.91 -0.42
N HIS A 78 -3.78 -1.66 -0.24
CA HIS A 78 -3.73 -3.05 -0.66
C HIS A 78 -4.65 -3.95 0.20
N GLY A 79 -5.10 -5.05 -0.36
CA GLY A 79 -5.79 -6.14 0.35
C GLY A 79 -4.84 -7.03 1.15
N GLY A 80 -5.27 -8.25 1.45
CA GLY A 80 -4.47 -9.20 2.24
C GLY A 80 -4.98 -9.44 3.67
N GLY A 81 -6.26 -9.17 3.92
CA GLY A 81 -6.91 -9.49 5.20
C GLY A 81 -6.30 -8.77 6.41
N PHE A 82 -5.62 -7.64 6.19
CA PHE A 82 -4.79 -6.92 7.17
C PHE A 82 -3.58 -7.72 7.68
N ILE A 83 -3.25 -8.87 7.10
CA ILE A 83 -2.24 -9.80 7.65
C ILE A 83 -1.09 -10.03 6.67
N ILE A 84 -1.33 -9.98 5.36
CA ILE A 84 -0.33 -10.24 4.31
C ILE A 84 -0.33 -9.11 3.27
N GLU A 85 0.55 -9.26 2.27
CA GLU A 85 0.79 -8.30 1.19
C GLU A 85 1.45 -7.00 1.68
N SER A 86 1.89 -6.19 0.72
CA SER A 86 2.60 -4.93 0.96
C SER A 86 2.50 -4.04 -0.28
N ALA A 87 2.77 -2.73 -0.15
CA ALA A 87 2.77 -1.82 -1.29
C ALA A 87 3.85 -2.16 -2.35
N ASP A 88 4.92 -2.82 -1.92
CA ASP A 88 6.05 -3.24 -2.74
C ASP A 88 5.99 -4.72 -3.18
N SER A 89 4.90 -5.42 -2.86
CA SER A 89 4.69 -6.79 -3.35
C SER A 89 4.50 -6.80 -4.87
N ALA A 90 4.96 -7.84 -5.55
CA ALA A 90 4.78 -7.99 -6.99
C ALA A 90 3.30 -7.97 -7.39
N THR A 91 2.40 -8.48 -6.54
CA THR A 91 0.95 -8.45 -6.75
C THR A 91 0.46 -7.02 -6.95
N TYR A 92 0.71 -6.15 -5.96
CA TYR A 92 0.19 -4.78 -5.98
C TYR A 92 1.06 -3.85 -6.82
N HIS A 93 2.37 -4.08 -6.88
CA HIS A 93 3.26 -3.30 -7.72
C HIS A 93 2.89 -3.40 -9.20
N ASN A 94 2.72 -4.61 -9.72
CA ASN A 94 2.37 -4.82 -11.12
C ASN A 94 0.97 -4.29 -11.45
N TYR A 95 0.02 -4.51 -10.53
CA TYR A 95 -1.33 -3.97 -10.68
C TYR A 95 -1.33 -2.43 -10.76
N LEU A 96 -0.62 -1.75 -9.86
CA LEU A 96 -0.62 -0.30 -9.79
C LEU A 96 0.22 0.37 -10.89
N ASN A 97 1.26 -0.28 -11.42
CA ASN A 97 1.89 0.15 -12.66
C ASN A 97 0.87 0.19 -13.81
N ALA A 98 0.10 -0.88 -14.00
CA ALA A 98 -0.92 -0.93 -15.04
C ALA A 98 -2.01 0.13 -14.83
N VAL A 99 -2.51 0.30 -13.60
CA VAL A 99 -3.51 1.32 -13.26
C VAL A 99 -2.99 2.73 -13.54
N ALA A 100 -1.79 3.07 -13.07
CA ALA A 100 -1.20 4.40 -13.28
C ALA A 100 -1.07 4.73 -14.78
N ALA A 101 -0.60 3.78 -15.57
CA ALA A 101 -0.40 3.95 -17.01
C ALA A 101 -1.72 4.07 -17.78
N VAL A 102 -2.69 3.18 -17.52
CA VAL A 102 -3.95 3.14 -18.27
C VAL A 102 -4.88 4.29 -17.88
N ALA A 103 -4.97 4.60 -16.59
CA ALA A 103 -5.86 5.66 -16.11
C ALA A 103 -5.23 7.06 -16.17
N GLY A 104 -3.91 7.16 -16.36
CA GLY A 104 -3.20 8.44 -16.38
C GLY A 104 -3.29 9.16 -15.03
N VAL A 105 -3.01 8.44 -13.94
CA VAL A 105 -3.13 8.93 -12.56
C VAL A 105 -1.81 8.82 -11.82
N LEU A 106 -1.57 9.76 -10.91
CA LEU A 106 -0.48 9.68 -9.94
C LEU A 106 -0.97 8.79 -8.79
N VAL A 107 -0.34 7.65 -8.56
CA VAL A 107 -0.77 6.69 -7.52
C VAL A 107 0.10 6.82 -6.29
N VAL A 108 -0.50 6.75 -5.10
CA VAL A 108 0.14 6.61 -3.80
C VAL A 108 -0.36 5.30 -3.18
N SER A 109 0.44 4.24 -3.25
CA SER A 109 0.15 2.94 -2.65
C SER A 109 0.65 2.90 -1.22
N VAL A 110 -0.22 2.63 -0.25
CA VAL A 110 0.13 2.74 1.17
C VAL A 110 0.53 1.38 1.73
N ASN A 111 1.71 1.33 2.36
CA ASN A 111 2.19 0.17 3.11
C ASN A 111 1.85 0.32 4.60
N TYR A 112 0.61 0.03 4.95
CA TYR A 112 0.11 0.15 6.32
C TYR A 112 0.57 -1.04 7.20
N ARG A 113 0.60 -0.86 8.52
CA ARG A 113 0.98 -1.92 9.47
C ARG A 113 -0.02 -3.08 9.47
N LEU A 114 0.51 -4.30 9.56
CA LEU A 114 -0.27 -5.55 9.51
C LEU A 114 -0.51 -6.14 10.91
N ALA A 115 -1.66 -6.79 11.03
CA ALA A 115 -1.99 -7.70 12.11
C ALA A 115 -1.25 -9.04 11.93
N PRO A 116 -1.06 -9.81 13.02
CA PRO A 116 -1.44 -9.50 14.41
C PRO A 116 -0.45 -8.61 15.16
N GLU A 117 0.74 -8.33 14.60
CA GLU A 117 1.77 -7.51 15.27
C GLU A 117 1.28 -6.09 15.56
N ASN A 118 0.44 -5.56 14.68
CA ASN A 118 -0.25 -4.28 14.83
C ASN A 118 -1.74 -4.49 14.53
N PRO A 119 -2.56 -4.87 15.53
CA PRO A 119 -3.98 -5.08 15.32
C PRO A 119 -4.68 -3.77 14.92
N LEU A 120 -5.88 -3.90 14.37
CA LEU A 120 -6.75 -2.75 14.12
C LEU A 120 -6.97 -1.98 15.45
N PRO A 121 -6.91 -0.63 15.43
CA PRO A 121 -7.06 0.25 14.27
C PRO A 121 -5.75 0.69 13.57
N ALA A 122 -4.58 0.11 13.86
CA ALA A 122 -3.29 0.60 13.35
C ALA A 122 -3.25 0.80 11.83
N GLY A 123 -3.78 -0.16 11.05
CA GLY A 123 -3.85 -0.05 9.59
C GLY A 123 -4.75 1.11 9.10
N TYR A 124 -5.81 1.45 9.84
CA TYR A 124 -6.67 2.59 9.52
C TYR A 124 -5.97 3.92 9.82
N GLU A 125 -5.30 4.01 10.98
CA GLU A 125 -4.55 5.20 11.37
C GLU A 125 -3.43 5.52 10.38
N ASP A 126 -2.68 4.49 9.96
CA ASP A 126 -1.63 4.61 8.95
C ASP A 126 -2.18 5.06 7.60
N SER A 127 -3.30 4.47 7.18
CA SER A 127 -3.97 4.79 5.93
C SER A 127 -4.50 6.23 5.91
N TRP A 128 -5.04 6.69 7.04
CA TRP A 128 -5.48 8.07 7.22
C TRP A 128 -4.29 9.04 7.19
N ALA A 129 -3.21 8.73 7.91
CA ALA A 129 -2.00 9.54 7.91
C ALA A 129 -1.38 9.66 6.51
N ALA A 130 -1.35 8.55 5.75
CA ALA A 130 -0.85 8.52 4.38
C ALA A 130 -1.74 9.32 3.41
N LEU A 131 -3.07 9.27 3.56
CA LEU A 131 -3.99 10.11 2.78
C LEU A 131 -3.74 11.60 3.04
N LEU A 132 -3.66 12.01 4.31
CA LEU A 132 -3.36 13.39 4.69
C LEU A 132 -2.00 13.85 4.15
N TRP A 133 -0.99 12.97 4.21
CA TRP A 133 0.31 13.24 3.62
C TRP A 133 0.21 13.44 2.10
N ALA A 134 -0.51 12.57 1.40
CA ALA A 134 -0.64 12.63 -0.06
C ALA A 134 -1.29 13.93 -0.53
N VAL A 135 -2.32 14.43 0.18
CA VAL A 135 -2.98 15.69 -0.15
C VAL A 135 -2.23 16.93 0.35
N SER A 136 -1.23 16.78 1.22
CA SER A 136 -0.42 17.88 1.75
C SER A 136 0.58 18.46 0.74
N ARG A 137 0.87 17.73 -0.36
CA ARG A 137 1.80 18.12 -1.42
C ARG A 137 3.24 18.40 -0.94
N LYS A 138 3.66 17.74 0.14
CA LYS A 138 5.03 17.88 0.69
C LYS A 138 6.10 17.14 -0.11
N ASP A 139 5.72 16.17 -0.93
CA ASP A 139 6.61 15.47 -1.87
C ASP A 139 6.63 16.18 -3.22
N ASP A 140 7.82 16.26 -3.84
CA ASP A 140 8.00 16.96 -5.12
C ASP A 140 7.13 16.40 -6.24
N TRP A 141 6.93 15.08 -6.34
CA TRP A 141 6.08 14.51 -7.40
C TRP A 141 4.62 14.85 -7.17
N LEU A 142 4.16 14.87 -5.91
CA LEU A 142 2.81 15.31 -5.57
C LEU A 142 2.63 16.82 -5.82
N ALA A 143 3.66 17.63 -5.53
CA ALA A 143 3.65 19.06 -5.73
C ALA A 143 3.65 19.45 -7.21
N GLU A 144 4.44 18.77 -8.03
CA GLU A 144 4.62 19.09 -9.45
C GLU A 144 3.55 18.44 -10.32
N HIS A 145 3.24 17.17 -10.07
CA HIS A 145 2.38 16.37 -10.95
C HIS A 145 0.98 16.10 -10.38
N GLY A 146 0.75 16.25 -9.07
CA GLY A 146 -0.52 15.90 -8.43
C GLY A 146 -1.57 17.02 -8.41
N ASP A 147 -2.80 16.67 -8.78
CA ASP A 147 -4.00 17.51 -8.67
C ASP A 147 -4.84 17.15 -7.44
N THR A 148 -4.72 17.96 -6.39
CA THR A 148 -5.44 17.78 -5.13
C THR A 148 -6.92 18.15 -5.20
N ALA A 149 -7.40 18.71 -6.32
CA ALA A 149 -8.84 18.88 -6.56
C ALA A 149 -9.49 17.60 -7.12
N ARG A 150 -8.70 16.61 -7.53
CA ARG A 150 -9.15 15.33 -8.09
C ARG A 150 -8.47 14.17 -7.37
N VAL A 151 -8.88 13.96 -6.12
CA VAL A 151 -8.40 12.87 -5.27
C VAL A 151 -9.41 11.74 -5.27
N PHE A 152 -8.93 10.54 -5.59
CA PHE A 152 -9.66 9.29 -5.51
C PHE A 152 -9.00 8.40 -4.47
N VAL A 153 -9.81 7.66 -3.74
CA VAL A 153 -9.33 6.67 -2.76
C VAL A 153 -9.90 5.32 -3.16
N ALA A 154 -9.05 4.30 -3.19
CA ALA A 154 -9.45 2.96 -3.59
C ALA A 154 -8.69 1.89 -2.79
N GLY A 155 -9.20 0.66 -2.85
CA GLY A 155 -8.58 -0.50 -2.25
C GLY A 155 -9.42 -1.74 -2.51
N ASP A 156 -8.80 -2.91 -2.43
CA ASP A 156 -9.47 -4.19 -2.62
C ASP A 156 -9.50 -4.98 -1.30
N SER A 157 -10.55 -5.79 -1.10
CA SER A 157 -10.66 -6.67 0.07
C SER A 157 -10.50 -5.89 1.39
N ALA A 158 -9.50 -6.21 2.23
CA ALA A 158 -9.15 -5.46 3.43
C ALA A 158 -8.85 -3.97 3.16
N GLY A 159 -8.16 -3.66 2.06
CA GLY A 159 -7.94 -2.28 1.63
C GLY A 159 -9.23 -1.55 1.25
N GLY A 160 -10.21 -2.28 0.72
CA GLY A 160 -11.56 -1.76 0.49
C GLY A 160 -12.33 -1.52 1.80
N ASN A 161 -12.11 -2.37 2.82
CA ASN A 161 -12.67 -2.17 4.15
C ASN A 161 -12.14 -0.89 4.82
N ILE A 162 -10.87 -0.53 4.61
CA ILE A 162 -10.28 0.73 5.09
C ILE A 162 -11.07 1.95 4.62
N LEU A 163 -11.68 1.90 3.44
CA LEU A 163 -12.48 3.01 2.89
C LEU A 163 -13.81 3.24 3.60
N TYR A 164 -14.31 2.24 4.34
CA TYR A 164 -15.68 2.22 4.85
C TYR A 164 -15.82 2.75 6.29
N LEU A 165 -14.72 2.88 7.04
CA LEU A 165 -14.77 3.30 8.43
C LEU A 165 -14.68 4.82 8.56
N ASP A 166 -15.76 5.40 9.05
CA ASP A 166 -15.91 6.78 9.55
C ASP A 166 -15.98 6.74 11.09
#